data_AF-A0A6L7SSR9-F1
#
_entry.id   AF-A0A6L7SSR9-F1
#
_cell.length_a   1.000
_cell.length_b   1.000
_cell.length_c   1.000
_cell.angle_alpha   90.00
_cell.angle_beta   90.00
_cell.angle_gamma   90.00
#
_symmetry.space_group_name_H-M   'P 1'
#
loop_
_entity.id
_entity.type
_entity.pdbx_description
1 polymer ?
#
loop_
_entity_poly.entity_id
_entity_poly.type
_entity_poly.pdbx_seq_one_letter_code
_entity_poly.pdbx_strand_id
1 'polypeptide(L)'
;MYHPYFRGKQYELITIRENAELLCEAKFVPIIEPVKGVLNGLESKLNTVGKVGGSAIVVVNPHHGEHADNGESIINLLHSEPIKDFDISPAILLKEKCSIQETLRLCEKLEGCQVVLIHARSESGADLAEELDNRVKVLQHLFIESYCGRLYRRHFRDQNRVLLRDGFERKRNRDYSPQDFFSDLHITFEEEDVNGFGDFLTVGDEYSETGGPAYAVAIHISFLDPIQDKSMFVHHFLSDQQDTPSDPAGKFGEALENMIQCLDTGQSHILESKAIKEFRKLHSERHYPGLGYVKKLSMQHHIETLADYFEKK
;
A
#
# COMPACT_ATOMS: atom_id res chain seq x y z
N MET A 1 8.39 9.83 -6.70
CA MET A 1 6.97 9.48 -6.89
C MET A 1 6.59 8.43 -5.85
N TYR A 2 5.37 8.46 -5.29
CA TYR A 2 4.93 7.55 -4.20
C TYR A 2 4.09 6.37 -4.74
N HIS A 3 4.34 5.18 -4.20
CA HIS A 3 3.73 3.92 -4.64
C HIS A 3 3.16 3.14 -3.45
N PRO A 4 1.92 3.46 -2.99
CA PRO A 4 1.29 2.74 -1.89
C PRO A 4 0.94 1.30 -2.30
N TYR A 5 1.35 0.32 -1.50
CA TYR A 5 1.13 -1.10 -1.77
C TYR A 5 -0.13 -1.63 -1.10
N PHE A 6 -1.06 -2.16 -1.91
CA PHE A 6 -2.29 -2.79 -1.48
C PHE A 6 -2.33 -4.28 -1.83
N ARG A 7 -2.77 -5.12 -0.90
CA ARG A 7 -3.08 -6.55 -1.07
C ARG A 7 -4.46 -6.79 -1.70
N GLY A 8 -5.06 -5.79 -2.34
CA GLY A 8 -6.28 -5.98 -3.14
C GLY A 8 -7.50 -6.51 -2.36
N LYS A 9 -7.53 -6.37 -1.02
CA LYS A 9 -8.71 -6.70 -0.21
C LYS A 9 -9.82 -5.69 -0.46
N GLN A 10 -11.06 -6.05 -0.10
CA GLN A 10 -12.23 -5.22 -0.37
C GLN A 10 -12.08 -3.75 0.07
N TYR A 11 -11.68 -3.49 1.32
CA TYR A 11 -11.53 -2.12 1.83
C TYR A 11 -10.29 -1.39 1.28
N GLU A 12 -9.27 -2.13 0.85
CA GLU A 12 -8.09 -1.56 0.18
C GLU A 12 -8.45 -1.10 -1.24
N LEU A 13 -9.18 -1.94 -2.01
CA LEU A 13 -9.72 -1.56 -3.31
C LEU A 13 -10.69 -0.38 -3.20
N ILE A 14 -11.55 -0.36 -2.17
CA ILE A 14 -12.44 0.79 -1.91
C ILE A 14 -11.62 2.05 -1.63
N THR A 15 -10.52 1.95 -0.88
CA THR A 15 -9.62 3.09 -0.60
C THR A 15 -9.06 3.66 -1.89
N ILE A 16 -8.54 2.81 -2.78
CA ILE A 16 -8.03 3.24 -4.10
C ILE A 16 -9.12 3.95 -4.90
N ARG A 17 -10.32 3.37 -4.97
CA ARG A 17 -11.45 3.94 -5.71
C ARG A 17 -11.86 5.31 -5.20
N GLU A 18 -12.01 5.45 -3.89
CA GLU A 18 -12.49 6.69 -3.26
C GLU A 18 -11.45 7.81 -3.28
N ASN A 19 -10.17 7.44 -3.46
CA ASN A 19 -9.06 8.39 -3.57
C ASN A 19 -8.51 8.48 -5.00
N ALA A 20 -9.20 7.96 -6.02
CA ALA A 20 -8.67 7.89 -7.39
C ALA A 20 -8.28 9.28 -7.95
N GLU A 21 -9.11 10.30 -7.70
CA GLU A 21 -8.81 11.69 -8.10
C GLU A 21 -7.57 12.23 -7.38
N LEU A 22 -7.49 12.05 -6.06
CA LEU A 22 -6.35 12.48 -5.25
C LEU A 22 -5.05 11.79 -5.69
N LEU A 23 -5.10 10.47 -5.93
CA LEU A 23 -3.96 9.69 -6.42
C LEU A 23 -3.49 10.20 -7.78
N CYS A 24 -4.43 10.51 -8.69
CA CYS A 24 -4.12 11.08 -9.98
C CYS A 24 -3.46 12.46 -9.87
N GLU A 25 -4.05 13.38 -9.09
CA GLU A 25 -3.55 14.74 -8.89
C GLU A 25 -2.16 14.75 -8.27
N ALA A 26 -1.94 13.93 -7.24
CA ALA A 26 -0.65 13.77 -6.56
C ALA A 26 0.37 12.93 -7.37
N LYS A 27 -0.05 12.36 -8.51
CA LYS A 27 0.74 11.41 -9.32
C LYS A 27 1.23 10.21 -8.51
N PHE A 28 0.42 9.75 -7.57
CA PHE A 28 0.68 8.54 -6.80
C PHE A 28 0.19 7.32 -7.57
N VAL A 29 1.02 6.28 -7.64
CA VAL A 29 0.73 5.10 -8.45
C VAL A 29 0.54 3.90 -7.52
N PRO A 30 -0.70 3.54 -7.12
CA PRO A 30 -0.95 2.42 -6.24
C PRO A 30 -0.51 1.10 -6.88
N ILE A 31 0.10 0.24 -6.07
CA ILE A 31 0.41 -1.15 -6.41
C ILE A 31 -0.70 -2.02 -5.84
N ILE A 32 -1.26 -2.89 -6.67
CA ILE A 32 -2.40 -3.74 -6.31
C ILE A 32 -2.01 -5.20 -6.53
N GLU A 33 -1.90 -5.94 -5.44
CA GLU A 33 -1.74 -7.39 -5.46
C GLU A 33 -3.10 -8.06 -5.19
N PRO A 34 -3.78 -8.63 -6.20
CA PRO A 34 -5.11 -9.19 -6.05
C PRO A 34 -5.06 -10.58 -5.37
N VAL A 35 -5.05 -10.61 -4.04
CA VAL A 35 -5.00 -11.86 -3.23
C VAL A 35 -6.35 -12.56 -3.05
N LYS A 36 -7.42 -12.11 -3.71
CA LYS A 36 -8.77 -12.69 -3.62
C LYS A 36 -9.28 -13.11 -5.00
N GLY A 37 -10.04 -14.22 -5.06
CA GLY A 37 -10.43 -14.87 -6.31
C GLY A 37 -11.31 -14.07 -7.27
N VAL A 38 -12.22 -13.23 -6.77
CA VAL A 38 -13.19 -12.54 -7.64
C VAL A 38 -12.61 -11.24 -8.20
N LEU A 39 -12.33 -11.22 -9.51
CA LEU A 39 -11.73 -10.08 -10.21
C LEU A 39 -12.70 -8.93 -10.54
N ASN A 40 -14.02 -9.14 -10.53
CA ASN A 40 -15.01 -8.07 -10.76
C ASN A 40 -14.82 -6.90 -9.77
N GLY A 41 -14.38 -7.25 -8.55
CA GLY A 41 -13.97 -6.29 -7.54
C GLY A 41 -12.87 -5.39 -8.08
N LEU A 42 -11.76 -5.97 -8.55
CA LEU A 42 -10.60 -5.26 -9.09
C LEU A 42 -10.95 -4.44 -10.35
N GLU A 43 -11.59 -5.06 -11.35
CA GLU A 43 -11.97 -4.43 -12.62
C GLU A 43 -12.72 -3.11 -12.43
N SER A 44 -13.75 -3.14 -11.58
CA SER A 44 -14.56 -1.95 -11.30
C SER A 44 -13.74 -0.77 -10.75
N LYS A 45 -12.66 -1.04 -10.00
CA LYS A 45 -11.84 0.00 -9.36
C LYS A 45 -10.75 0.47 -10.31
N LEU A 46 -10.14 -0.43 -11.06
CA LEU A 46 -9.25 -0.08 -12.17
C LEU A 46 -9.96 0.82 -13.19
N ASN A 47 -11.22 0.52 -13.53
CA ASN A 47 -12.02 1.39 -14.41
C ASN A 47 -12.25 2.79 -13.80
N THR A 48 -12.40 2.90 -12.48
CA THR A 48 -12.52 4.20 -11.81
C THR A 48 -11.21 4.98 -11.91
N VAL A 49 -10.07 4.33 -11.63
CA VAL A 49 -8.73 4.92 -11.73
C VAL A 49 -8.46 5.40 -13.17
N GLY A 50 -8.70 4.55 -14.16
CA GLY A 50 -8.49 4.89 -15.56
C GLY A 50 -9.38 6.03 -16.06
N LYS A 51 -10.66 6.08 -15.64
CA LYS A 51 -11.58 7.16 -16.02
C LYS A 51 -11.19 8.54 -15.52
N VAL A 52 -10.51 8.63 -14.38
CA VAL A 52 -9.98 9.91 -13.86
C VAL A 52 -8.60 10.24 -14.43
N GLY A 53 -8.04 9.39 -15.31
CA GLY A 53 -6.71 9.55 -15.89
C GLY A 53 -5.56 9.16 -14.94
N GLY A 54 -5.87 8.43 -13.86
CA GLY A 54 -4.87 7.95 -12.91
C GLY A 54 -4.17 6.68 -13.41
N SER A 55 -3.02 6.41 -12.80
CA SER A 55 -2.20 5.22 -13.10
C SER A 55 -2.32 4.17 -11.99
N ALA A 56 -2.11 2.89 -12.33
CA ALA A 56 -1.99 1.83 -11.33
C ALA A 56 -1.01 0.73 -11.77
N ILE A 57 -0.51 -0.02 -10.81
CA ILE A 57 0.32 -1.20 -11.05
C ILE A 57 -0.40 -2.42 -10.51
N VAL A 58 -0.56 -3.48 -11.31
CA VAL A 58 -1.31 -4.68 -10.92
C VAL A 58 -0.41 -5.90 -10.97
N VAL A 59 -0.24 -6.58 -9.84
CA VAL A 59 0.56 -7.82 -9.75
C VAL A 59 -0.20 -8.95 -10.43
N VAL A 60 0.41 -9.55 -11.46
CA VAL A 60 -0.22 -10.62 -12.26
C VAL A 60 0.02 -12.02 -11.68
N ASN A 61 1.01 -12.17 -10.79
CA ASN A 61 1.38 -13.43 -10.14
C ASN A 61 1.45 -13.28 -8.60
N PRO A 62 0.32 -12.93 -7.94
CA PRO A 62 0.29 -12.59 -6.52
C PRO A 62 0.95 -13.67 -5.64
N HIS A 63 1.53 -13.27 -4.51
CA HIS A 63 2.15 -14.19 -3.54
C HIS A 63 1.11 -15.00 -2.78
N HIS A 64 0.00 -14.36 -2.44
CA HIS A 64 -1.03 -14.95 -1.61
C HIS A 64 -2.37 -15.03 -2.35
N GLY A 65 -3.19 -16.01 -1.95
CA GLY A 65 -4.57 -16.13 -2.41
C GLY A 65 -4.77 -17.03 -3.62
N GLU A 66 -6.02 -17.05 -4.11
CA GLU A 66 -6.53 -18.01 -5.10
C GLU A 66 -5.88 -17.89 -6.49
N HIS A 67 -5.24 -16.75 -6.81
CA HIS A 67 -4.55 -16.53 -8.09
C HIS A 67 -3.04 -16.79 -8.03
N ALA A 68 -2.51 -17.24 -6.88
CA ALA A 68 -1.06 -17.44 -6.71
C ALA A 68 -0.48 -18.49 -7.69
N ASP A 69 -1.30 -19.46 -8.11
CA ASP A 69 -0.91 -20.56 -9.00
C ASP A 69 -1.40 -20.37 -10.45
N ASN A 70 -2.30 -19.41 -10.74
CA ASN A 70 -2.79 -19.15 -12.09
C ASN A 70 -3.22 -17.68 -12.31
N GLY A 71 -2.23 -16.84 -12.64
CA GLY A 71 -2.40 -15.41 -12.93
C GLY A 71 -3.04 -15.06 -14.29
N GLU A 72 -3.39 -16.05 -15.12
CA GLU A 72 -3.91 -15.78 -16.47
C GLU A 72 -5.20 -14.97 -16.47
N SER A 73 -6.05 -15.15 -15.46
CA SER A 73 -7.27 -14.37 -15.27
C SER A 73 -6.99 -12.87 -15.12
N ILE A 74 -5.90 -12.52 -14.43
CA ILE A 74 -5.47 -11.13 -14.20
C ILE A 74 -4.89 -10.56 -15.49
N ILE A 75 -4.05 -11.32 -16.20
CA ILE A 75 -3.49 -10.90 -17.50
C ILE A 75 -4.63 -10.63 -18.50
N ASN A 76 -5.60 -11.53 -18.59
CA ASN A 76 -6.76 -11.37 -19.47
C ASN A 76 -7.59 -10.13 -19.13
N LEU A 77 -7.75 -9.82 -17.83
CA LEU A 77 -8.40 -8.59 -17.38
C LEU A 77 -7.61 -7.34 -17.82
N LEU A 78 -6.28 -7.34 -17.68
CA LEU A 78 -5.46 -6.20 -18.10
C LEU A 78 -5.50 -5.98 -19.62
N HIS A 79 -5.71 -7.03 -20.41
CA HIS A 79 -5.86 -6.95 -21.85
C HIS A 79 -7.32 -6.67 -22.31
N SER A 80 -8.30 -6.68 -21.41
CA SER A 80 -9.70 -6.46 -21.76
C SER A 80 -10.04 -4.98 -21.88
N GLU A 81 -10.99 -4.65 -22.75
CA GLU A 81 -11.59 -3.30 -22.78
C GLU A 81 -12.43 -3.06 -21.52
N PRO A 82 -12.43 -1.84 -20.93
CA PRO A 82 -11.63 -0.67 -21.30
C PRO A 82 -10.24 -0.62 -20.63
N ILE A 83 -9.87 -1.64 -19.85
CA ILE A 83 -8.69 -1.63 -18.97
C ILE A 83 -7.38 -1.46 -19.75
N LYS A 84 -7.24 -2.12 -20.90
CA LYS A 84 -6.01 -2.04 -21.73
C LYS A 84 -5.72 -0.63 -22.29
N ASP A 85 -6.72 0.25 -22.33
CA ASP A 85 -6.58 1.63 -22.83
C ASP A 85 -6.23 2.62 -21.72
N PHE A 86 -6.19 2.17 -20.46
CA PHE A 86 -5.79 2.96 -19.30
C PHE A 86 -4.32 2.78 -18.96
N ASP A 87 -3.78 3.71 -18.17
CA ASP A 87 -2.39 3.65 -17.68
C ASP A 87 -2.25 2.65 -16.52
N ILE A 88 -2.45 1.38 -16.83
CA ILE A 88 -2.39 0.27 -15.87
C ILE A 88 -1.27 -0.67 -16.28
N SER A 89 -0.18 -0.66 -15.52
CA SER A 89 1.00 -1.46 -15.81
C SER A 89 0.93 -2.83 -15.12
N PRO A 90 1.17 -3.95 -15.84
CA PRO A 90 1.30 -5.26 -15.20
C PRO A 90 2.61 -5.34 -14.42
N ALA A 91 2.56 -5.99 -13.25
CA ALA A 91 3.73 -6.26 -12.42
C ALA A 91 3.97 -7.75 -12.21
N ILE A 92 5.24 -8.15 -12.26
CA ILE A 92 5.69 -9.50 -11.88
C ILE A 92 6.38 -9.41 -10.52
N LEU A 93 5.85 -10.15 -9.55
CA LEU A 93 6.41 -10.32 -8.23
C LEU A 93 7.45 -11.45 -8.22
N LEU A 94 8.71 -11.09 -8.03
CA LEU A 94 9.87 -11.96 -8.04
C LEU A 94 10.13 -12.51 -6.64
N LYS A 95 9.51 -13.67 -6.39
CA LYS A 95 9.57 -14.43 -5.12
C LYS A 95 10.75 -15.39 -5.10
N GLU A 96 11.08 -15.94 -3.94
CA GLU A 96 12.16 -16.94 -3.73
C GLU A 96 12.08 -18.14 -4.69
N LYS A 97 10.87 -18.58 -5.07
CA LYS A 97 10.65 -19.68 -6.02
C LYS A 97 10.41 -19.26 -7.46
N CYS A 98 10.44 -17.95 -7.76
CA CYS A 98 10.23 -17.46 -9.11
C CYS A 98 11.55 -17.55 -9.88
N SER A 99 11.66 -18.56 -10.74
CA SER A 99 12.84 -18.70 -11.58
C SER A 99 12.91 -17.59 -12.63
N ILE A 100 14.12 -17.32 -13.12
CA ILE A 100 14.31 -16.38 -14.23
C ILE A 100 13.52 -16.83 -15.46
N GLN A 101 13.47 -18.14 -15.73
CA GLN A 101 12.69 -18.67 -16.86
C GLN A 101 11.18 -18.43 -16.70
N GLU A 102 10.64 -18.53 -15.48
CA GLU A 102 9.23 -18.22 -15.23
C GLU A 102 8.96 -16.72 -15.38
N THR A 103 9.89 -15.88 -14.94
CA THR A 103 9.83 -14.42 -15.15
C THR A 103 9.77 -14.10 -16.63
N LEU A 104 10.67 -14.68 -17.44
CA LEU A 104 10.70 -14.47 -18.89
C LEU A 104 9.40 -14.95 -19.57
N ARG A 105 8.85 -16.10 -19.17
CA ARG A 105 7.55 -16.59 -19.67
C ARG A 105 6.40 -15.64 -19.36
N LEU A 106 6.37 -15.07 -18.16
CA LEU A 106 5.36 -14.06 -17.81
C LEU A 106 5.55 -12.78 -18.64
N CYS A 107 6.79 -12.35 -18.85
CA CYS A 107 7.09 -11.22 -19.74
C CYS A 107 6.63 -11.47 -21.18
N GLU A 108 6.80 -12.68 -21.72
CA GLU A 108 6.28 -13.08 -23.03
C GLU A 108 4.76 -12.99 -23.10
N LYS A 109 4.03 -13.42 -22.06
CA LYS A 109 2.56 -13.26 -21.97
C LYS A 109 2.11 -11.80 -21.90
N LEU A 110 2.99 -10.90 -21.49
CA LEU A 110 2.77 -9.46 -21.36
C LEU A 110 3.38 -8.67 -22.52
N GLU A 111 3.67 -9.33 -23.65
CA GLU A 111 4.24 -8.67 -24.83
C GLU A 111 3.39 -7.45 -25.25
N GLY A 112 4.06 -6.33 -25.51
CA GLY A 112 3.41 -5.05 -25.82
C GLY A 112 3.13 -4.16 -24.61
N CYS A 113 3.18 -4.70 -23.39
CA CYS A 113 3.07 -3.91 -22.16
C CYS A 113 4.45 -3.41 -21.68
N GLN A 114 4.46 -2.32 -20.90
CA GLN A 114 5.62 -1.95 -20.10
C GLN A 114 5.50 -2.63 -18.73
N VAL A 115 6.40 -3.56 -18.43
CA VAL A 115 6.28 -4.44 -17.26
C VAL A 115 7.01 -3.85 -16.07
N VAL A 116 6.41 -3.97 -14.88
CA VAL A 116 7.03 -3.61 -13.61
C VAL A 116 7.56 -4.87 -12.92
N LEU A 117 8.78 -4.84 -12.40
CA LEU A 117 9.35 -5.96 -11.64
C LEU A 117 9.40 -5.62 -10.15
N ILE A 118 8.74 -6.43 -9.32
CA ILE A 118 8.75 -6.27 -7.86
C ILE A 118 9.67 -7.31 -7.26
N HIS A 119 10.82 -6.87 -6.74
CA HIS A 119 11.85 -7.72 -6.17
C HIS A 119 11.52 -8.02 -4.69
N ALA A 120 11.15 -9.28 -4.43
CA ALA A 120 10.69 -9.76 -3.13
C ALA A 120 11.32 -11.13 -2.79
N ARG A 121 12.67 -11.15 -2.72
CA ARG A 121 13.57 -12.32 -2.50
C ARG A 121 13.99 -13.08 -3.77
N SER A 122 14.45 -12.37 -4.79
CA SER A 122 15.10 -13.03 -5.94
C SER A 122 16.55 -13.44 -5.60
N GLU A 123 16.97 -14.62 -6.05
CA GLU A 123 18.25 -15.24 -5.67
C GLU A 123 19.49 -14.50 -6.21
N SER A 124 19.42 -13.96 -7.44
CA SER A 124 20.57 -13.32 -8.10
C SER A 124 20.12 -12.13 -8.94
N GLY A 125 20.50 -10.92 -8.50
CA GLY A 125 20.21 -9.68 -9.23
C GLY A 125 21.05 -9.55 -10.50
N ALA A 126 22.26 -10.11 -10.51
CA ALA A 126 23.16 -10.09 -11.66
C ALA A 126 22.60 -10.91 -12.81
N ASP A 127 22.28 -12.19 -12.54
CA ASP A 127 21.77 -13.12 -13.56
C ASP A 127 20.42 -12.64 -14.10
N LEU A 128 19.56 -12.11 -13.22
CA LEU A 128 18.29 -11.53 -13.64
C LEU A 128 18.48 -10.31 -14.54
N ALA A 129 19.39 -9.39 -14.20
CA ALA A 129 19.66 -8.22 -15.02
C ALA A 129 20.22 -8.60 -16.40
N GLU A 130 21.13 -9.58 -16.45
CA GLU A 130 21.72 -10.09 -17.69
C GLU A 130 20.66 -10.76 -18.60
N GLU A 131 19.78 -11.59 -18.04
CA GLU A 131 18.75 -12.29 -18.82
C GLU A 131 17.62 -11.36 -19.30
N LEU A 132 17.33 -10.28 -18.57
CA LEU A 132 16.34 -9.28 -18.97
C LEU A 132 16.88 -8.31 -20.03
N ASP A 133 18.20 -8.11 -20.09
CA ASP A 133 18.82 -7.10 -20.95
C ASP A 133 18.41 -7.28 -22.41
N ASN A 134 17.83 -6.22 -22.98
CA ASN A 134 17.27 -6.15 -24.34
C ASN A 134 16.13 -7.12 -24.68
N ARG A 135 15.69 -7.99 -23.75
CA ARG A 135 14.60 -8.96 -24.00
C ARG A 135 13.23 -8.46 -23.56
N VAL A 136 13.18 -7.62 -22.53
CA VAL A 136 11.94 -7.16 -21.91
C VAL A 136 11.96 -5.64 -21.74
N LYS A 137 10.86 -4.98 -22.11
CA LYS A 137 10.65 -3.56 -21.81
C LYS A 137 10.20 -3.40 -20.35
N VAL A 138 11.18 -3.30 -19.45
CA VAL A 138 10.92 -3.03 -18.04
C VAL A 138 10.69 -1.53 -17.84
N LEU A 139 9.53 -1.18 -17.27
CA LEU A 139 9.17 0.20 -16.94
C LEU A 139 9.96 0.71 -15.73
N GLN A 140 10.02 -0.12 -14.69
CA GLN A 140 10.65 0.19 -13.42
C GLN A 140 10.85 -1.07 -12.56
N HIS A 141 11.81 -0.97 -11.64
CA HIS A 141 12.10 -1.97 -10.62
C HIS A 141 11.67 -1.48 -9.23
N LEU A 142 10.75 -2.19 -8.60
CA LEU A 142 10.30 -1.97 -7.23
C LEU A 142 11.05 -2.93 -6.30
N PHE A 143 11.76 -2.43 -5.30
CA PHE A 143 12.50 -3.27 -4.35
C PHE A 143 11.84 -3.22 -2.98
N ILE A 144 11.43 -4.38 -2.45
CA ILE A 144 11.05 -4.48 -1.05
C ILE A 144 12.34 -4.51 -0.22
N GLU A 145 12.58 -3.45 0.57
CA GLU A 145 13.87 -3.17 1.20
C GLU A 145 14.39 -4.34 2.04
N SER A 146 13.51 -4.97 2.82
CA SER A 146 13.82 -6.11 3.69
C SER A 146 14.38 -7.32 2.94
N TYR A 147 14.17 -7.40 1.63
CA TYR A 147 14.62 -8.51 0.78
C TYR A 147 15.72 -8.11 -0.22
N CYS A 148 16.02 -6.82 -0.35
CA CYS A 148 16.80 -6.30 -1.47
C CYS A 148 17.86 -5.31 -1.00
N GLY A 149 19.00 -5.82 -0.52
CA GLY A 149 20.14 -5.01 -0.10
C GLY A 149 20.80 -4.22 -1.26
N ARG A 150 21.59 -3.20 -0.92
CA ARG A 150 22.22 -2.28 -1.90
C ARG A 150 23.06 -2.98 -2.97
N LEU A 151 23.73 -4.09 -2.64
CA LEU A 151 24.52 -4.87 -3.61
C LEU A 151 23.64 -5.51 -4.69
N TYR A 152 22.46 -6.02 -4.31
CA TYR A 152 21.47 -6.56 -5.25
C TYR A 152 20.93 -5.46 -6.17
N ARG A 153 20.52 -4.33 -5.59
CA ARG A 153 19.94 -3.20 -6.35
C ARG A 153 20.92 -2.57 -7.33
N ARG A 154 22.24 -2.69 -7.09
CA ARG A 154 23.30 -2.14 -7.95
C ARG A 154 23.22 -2.63 -9.41
N HIS A 155 22.69 -3.83 -9.65
CA HIS A 155 22.56 -4.39 -10.99
C HIS A 155 21.50 -3.68 -11.86
N PHE A 156 20.69 -2.80 -11.25
CA PHE A 156 19.61 -2.06 -11.93
C PHE A 156 19.81 -0.54 -11.86
N ARG A 157 21.05 -0.06 -11.65
CA ARG A 157 21.34 1.36 -11.35
C ARG A 157 20.88 2.35 -12.41
N ASP A 158 21.03 1.97 -13.67
CA ASP A 158 20.70 2.83 -14.81
C ASP A 158 19.21 2.75 -15.20
N GLN A 159 18.41 2.05 -14.40
CA GLN A 159 16.97 1.88 -14.60
C GLN A 159 16.16 2.75 -13.62
N ASN A 160 14.87 2.91 -13.90
CA ASN A 160 13.94 3.55 -12.97
C ASN A 160 13.70 2.63 -11.76
N ARG A 161 14.01 3.10 -10.56
CA ARG A 161 13.98 2.31 -9.32
C ARG A 161 13.07 2.95 -8.28
N VAL A 162 12.34 2.12 -7.56
CA VAL A 162 11.50 2.53 -6.42
C VAL A 162 11.81 1.64 -5.22
N LEU A 163 11.97 2.22 -4.05
CA LEU A 163 12.20 1.48 -2.80
C LEU A 163 10.91 1.41 -1.97
N LEU A 164 10.49 0.19 -1.63
CA LEU A 164 9.35 -0.06 -0.75
C LEU A 164 9.88 -0.42 0.64
N ARG A 165 9.51 0.37 1.66
CA ARG A 165 9.85 0.12 3.06
C ARG A 165 8.57 -0.05 3.86
N ASP A 166 8.46 -1.15 4.59
CA ASP A 166 7.38 -1.32 5.55
C ASP A 166 7.69 -0.53 6.82
N GLY A 167 7.01 0.60 6.99
CA GLY A 167 7.09 1.41 8.21
C GLY A 167 6.15 0.96 9.32
N PHE A 168 5.27 -0.03 9.06
CA PHE A 168 4.26 -0.45 10.02
C PHE A 168 4.66 -1.73 10.75
N GLU A 169 5.16 -1.59 11.98
CA GLU A 169 5.47 -2.74 12.83
C GLU A 169 4.20 -3.39 13.39
N ARG A 170 3.76 -4.49 12.79
CA ARG A 170 2.56 -5.19 13.25
C ARG A 170 2.75 -5.84 14.63
N LYS A 171 1.98 -5.37 15.61
CA LYS A 171 1.92 -5.89 16.99
C LYS A 171 0.50 -6.36 17.32
N ARG A 172 0.32 -7.07 18.45
CA ARG A 172 -1.03 -7.24 19.00
C ARG A 172 -1.52 -5.85 19.40
N ASN A 173 -2.80 -5.56 19.19
CA ASN A 173 -3.33 -4.20 19.41
C ASN A 173 -3.00 -3.62 20.80
N ARG A 174 -2.98 -4.46 21.84
CA ARG A 174 -2.64 -4.05 23.21
C ARG A 174 -1.17 -3.72 23.46
N ASP A 175 -0.27 -4.16 22.57
CA ASP A 175 1.18 -4.02 22.72
C ASP A 175 1.71 -2.78 21.99
N TYR A 176 0.86 -2.01 21.31
CA TYR A 176 1.29 -0.77 20.67
C TYR A 176 1.59 0.30 21.71
N SER A 177 2.72 0.99 21.52
CA SER A 177 3.00 2.27 22.16
C SER A 177 2.02 3.33 21.65
N PRO A 178 1.82 4.45 22.37
CA PRO A 178 0.96 5.55 21.89
C PRO A 178 1.38 6.11 20.52
N GLN A 179 2.68 6.07 20.23
CA GLN A 179 3.28 6.48 18.97
C GLN A 179 4.46 5.55 18.65
N ASP A 180 4.63 5.20 17.38
CA ASP A 180 5.82 4.54 16.84
C ASP A 180 6.35 5.33 15.62
N PHE A 181 7.67 5.29 15.39
CA PHE A 181 8.27 5.79 14.14
C PHE A 181 7.78 4.95 12.97
N PHE A 182 7.44 5.59 11.86
CA PHE A 182 6.98 4.91 10.65
C PHE A 182 8.04 4.95 9.56
N SER A 183 8.42 6.14 9.08
CA SER A 183 9.36 6.26 7.96
C SER A 183 9.86 7.69 7.80
N ASP A 184 11.07 7.83 7.26
CA ASP A 184 11.63 9.06 6.71
C ASP A 184 11.76 9.00 5.17
N LEU A 185 11.33 7.89 4.56
CA LEU A 185 11.66 7.58 3.17
C LEU A 185 11.03 8.55 2.16
N HIS A 186 9.91 9.18 2.49
CA HIS A 186 9.32 10.25 1.68
C HIS A 186 10.22 11.48 1.56
N ILE A 187 11.21 11.62 2.45
CA ILE A 187 12.25 12.65 2.43
C ILE A 187 13.54 12.10 1.81
N THR A 188 13.95 10.89 2.22
CA THR A 188 15.31 10.37 2.00
C THR A 188 15.47 9.45 0.78
N PHE A 189 14.42 9.15 0.01
CA PHE A 189 14.50 8.17 -1.10
C PHE A 189 15.56 8.51 -2.16
N GLU A 190 15.83 9.78 -2.43
CA GLU A 190 16.89 10.17 -3.37
C GLU A 190 18.29 9.83 -2.84
N GLU A 191 18.50 9.87 -1.52
CA GLU A 191 19.74 9.46 -0.84
C GLU A 191 19.93 7.94 -0.86
N GLU A 192 18.84 7.19 -1.01
CA GLU A 192 18.85 5.74 -1.26
C GLU A 192 19.13 5.39 -2.74
N ASP A 193 19.44 6.38 -3.58
CA ASP A 193 19.75 6.22 -5.00
C ASP A 193 18.57 5.55 -5.75
N VAL A 194 17.34 6.02 -5.49
CA VAL A 194 16.11 5.59 -6.18
C VAL A 194 15.27 6.78 -6.64
N ASN A 195 14.36 6.56 -7.59
CA ASN A 195 13.53 7.58 -8.25
C ASN A 195 12.13 7.74 -7.61
N GLY A 196 11.78 6.84 -6.70
CA GLY A 196 10.54 6.89 -5.95
C GLY A 196 10.59 6.00 -4.72
N PHE A 197 9.51 6.06 -3.96
CA PHE A 197 9.36 5.28 -2.75
C PHE A 197 7.94 4.74 -2.61
N GLY A 198 7.75 3.81 -1.69
CA GLY A 198 6.45 3.36 -1.27
C GLY A 198 6.51 2.63 0.06
N ASP A 199 5.34 2.26 0.56
CA ASP A 199 5.15 1.55 1.81
C ASP A 199 3.90 0.68 1.72
N PHE A 200 3.60 -0.02 2.81
CA PHE A 200 2.40 -0.85 2.97
C PHE A 200 1.35 -0.14 3.84
N LEU A 201 1.35 1.20 3.80
CA LEU A 201 0.47 2.08 4.57
C LEU A 201 0.45 1.70 6.07
N THR A 202 -0.65 2.00 6.77
CA THR A 202 -0.84 1.61 8.18
C THR A 202 -1.36 0.18 8.35
N VAL A 203 -1.12 -0.72 7.37
CA VAL A 203 -1.58 -2.12 7.42
C VAL A 203 -0.44 -3.14 7.41
N GLY A 204 0.72 -2.78 6.87
CA GLY A 204 1.94 -3.58 6.83
C GLY A 204 1.99 -4.64 5.73
N ASP A 205 3.20 -5.15 5.47
CA ASP A 205 3.51 -6.19 4.47
C ASP A 205 2.86 -7.54 4.86
N GLU A 206 2.71 -7.83 6.15
CA GLU A 206 2.21 -9.12 6.63
C GLU A 206 0.77 -9.45 6.17
N TYR A 207 0.66 -10.46 5.30
CA TYR A 207 -0.63 -10.99 4.87
C TYR A 207 -1.23 -11.96 5.90
N SER A 208 -2.51 -11.79 6.16
CA SER A 208 -3.33 -12.74 6.92
C SER A 208 -4.72 -12.85 6.29
N GLU A 209 -5.19 -14.09 6.07
CA GLU A 209 -6.50 -14.36 5.47
C GLU A 209 -7.66 -14.04 6.40
N THR A 210 -7.45 -14.26 7.70
CA THR A 210 -8.45 -14.06 8.75
C THR A 210 -8.05 -12.91 9.66
N GLY A 211 -9.04 -12.13 10.09
CA GLY A 211 -8.86 -11.28 11.25
C GLY A 211 -8.90 -12.16 12.49
N GLY A 212 -7.83 -12.17 13.28
CA GLY A 212 -7.88 -12.77 14.61
C GLY A 212 -8.93 -12.09 15.49
N PRO A 213 -9.37 -12.73 16.59
CA PRO A 213 -10.28 -12.10 17.54
C PRO A 213 -9.72 -10.76 18.04
N ALA A 214 -10.50 -9.68 17.88
CA ALA A 214 -10.11 -8.33 18.29
C ALA A 214 -10.32 -8.14 19.79
N TYR A 215 -9.34 -8.56 20.59
CA TYR A 215 -9.35 -8.34 22.04
C TYR A 215 -9.33 -6.84 22.36
N ALA A 216 -8.53 -6.06 21.63
CA ALA A 216 -8.51 -4.60 21.65
C ALA A 216 -8.77 -4.07 20.24
N VAL A 217 -9.39 -2.90 20.12
CA VAL A 217 -9.48 -2.15 18.86
C VAL A 217 -8.39 -1.09 18.85
N ALA A 218 -7.75 -0.89 17.69
CA ALA A 218 -6.75 0.15 17.48
C ALA A 218 -7.10 0.95 16.21
N ILE A 219 -6.97 2.28 16.29
CA ILE A 219 -7.03 3.19 15.15
C ILE A 219 -5.61 3.72 14.94
N HIS A 220 -5.08 3.58 13.72
CA HIS A 220 -3.71 3.94 13.37
C HIS A 220 -3.72 5.18 12.47
N ILE A 221 -3.18 6.29 12.94
CA ILE A 221 -3.19 7.56 12.21
C ILE A 221 -1.77 8.06 12.05
N SER A 222 -1.28 8.08 10.82
CA SER A 222 0.05 8.60 10.50
C SER A 222 0.08 10.13 10.53
N PHE A 223 1.19 10.73 10.94
CA PHE A 223 1.41 12.18 10.92
C PHE A 223 2.88 12.49 10.61
N LEU A 224 3.16 13.72 10.16
CA LEU A 224 4.52 14.21 9.93
C LEU A 224 4.93 15.11 11.08
N ASP A 225 5.98 14.74 11.81
CA ASP A 225 6.44 15.49 12.98
C ASP A 225 7.29 16.70 12.54
N PRO A 226 6.82 17.95 12.73
CA PRO A 226 7.56 19.13 12.29
C PRO A 226 8.84 19.39 13.08
N ILE A 227 9.00 18.80 14.27
CA ILE A 227 10.20 18.90 15.11
C ILE A 227 11.27 17.90 14.67
N GLN A 228 10.84 16.74 14.15
CA GLN A 228 11.73 15.67 13.67
C GLN A 228 11.84 15.66 12.14
N ASP A 229 12.15 16.82 11.56
CA ASP A 229 12.40 16.99 10.12
C ASP A 229 11.25 16.51 9.21
N LYS A 230 10.01 16.54 9.71
CA LYS A 230 8.82 15.99 9.02
C LYS A 230 8.91 14.49 8.76
N SER A 231 9.68 13.76 9.56
CA SER A 231 9.64 12.30 9.61
C SER A 231 8.23 11.84 9.96
N MET A 232 7.85 10.69 9.42
CA MET A 232 6.53 10.13 9.63
C MET A 232 6.50 9.23 10.85
N PHE A 233 5.45 9.41 11.65
CA PHE A 233 5.11 8.59 12.81
C PHE A 233 3.67 8.10 12.68
N VAL A 234 3.29 7.12 13.49
CA VAL A 234 1.91 6.65 13.61
C VAL A 234 1.47 6.76 15.05
N HIS A 235 0.32 7.41 15.27
CA HIS A 235 -0.43 7.31 16.52
C HIS A 235 -1.22 6.01 16.56
N HIS A 236 -1.21 5.34 17.71
CA HIS A 236 -2.03 4.16 17.99
C HIS A 236 -3.07 4.49 19.07
N PHE A 237 -4.31 4.72 18.66
CA PHE A 237 -5.42 4.96 19.58
C PHE A 237 -6.08 3.63 19.93
N LEU A 238 -5.86 3.17 21.16
CA LEU A 238 -6.33 1.88 21.65
C LEU A 238 -7.66 2.00 22.39
N SER A 239 -8.46 0.94 22.34
CA SER A 239 -9.61 0.77 23.24
C SER A 239 -9.14 0.49 24.67
N ASP A 240 -9.88 1.04 25.64
CA ASP A 240 -9.60 0.84 27.06
C ASP A 240 -9.89 -0.62 27.46
N GLN A 241 -10.98 -1.18 26.94
CA GLN A 241 -11.35 -2.57 27.15
C GLN A 241 -10.53 -3.50 26.26
N GLN A 242 -9.91 -4.50 26.89
CA GLN A 242 -9.01 -5.45 26.19
C GLN A 242 -9.19 -6.92 26.60
N ASP A 243 -10.06 -7.24 27.56
CA ASP A 243 -10.09 -8.55 28.21
C ASP A 243 -10.77 -9.65 27.39
N THR A 244 -11.83 -9.30 26.66
CA THR A 244 -12.63 -10.22 25.84
C THR A 244 -12.61 -9.80 24.38
N PRO A 245 -12.99 -10.65 23.42
CA PRO A 245 -13.20 -10.24 22.02
C PRO A 245 -14.62 -9.70 21.75
N SER A 246 -15.49 -9.62 22.77
CA SER A 246 -16.87 -9.12 22.61
C SER A 246 -16.89 -7.59 22.43
N ASP A 247 -18.03 -7.09 21.97
CA ASP A 247 -18.33 -5.65 21.81
C ASP A 247 -17.27 -4.85 21.03
N PRO A 248 -17.03 -5.18 19.75
CA PRO A 248 -16.13 -4.40 18.90
C PRO A 248 -16.63 -2.96 18.68
N ALA A 249 -17.94 -2.70 18.81
CA ALA A 249 -18.52 -1.38 18.62
C ALA A 249 -18.19 -0.45 19.79
N GLY A 250 -18.37 -0.91 21.04
CA GLY A 250 -18.00 -0.16 22.24
C GLY A 250 -16.51 0.17 22.28
N LYS A 251 -15.66 -0.82 22.00
CA LYS A 251 -14.19 -0.62 21.91
C LYS A 251 -13.77 0.35 20.82
N PHE A 252 -14.43 0.31 19.68
CA PHE A 252 -14.20 1.32 18.65
C PHE A 252 -14.57 2.72 19.17
N GLY A 253 -15.69 2.86 19.88
CA GLY A 253 -16.08 4.11 20.53
C GLY A 253 -15.02 4.65 21.50
N GLU A 254 -14.44 3.78 22.34
CA GLU A 254 -13.34 4.12 23.26
C GLU A 254 -12.09 4.60 22.51
N ALA A 255 -11.62 3.82 21.52
CA ALA A 255 -10.47 4.21 20.71
C ALA A 255 -10.70 5.51 19.94
N LEU A 256 -11.92 5.72 19.45
CA LEU A 256 -12.32 6.92 18.73
C LEU A 256 -12.37 8.14 19.66
N GLU A 257 -12.91 8.01 20.86
CA GLU A 257 -12.90 9.07 21.89
C GLU A 257 -11.46 9.50 22.19
N ASN A 258 -10.56 8.54 22.43
CA ASN A 258 -9.13 8.80 22.67
C ASN A 258 -8.48 9.57 21.50
N MET A 259 -8.83 9.23 20.25
CA MET A 259 -8.37 9.95 19.08
C MET A 259 -8.90 11.38 19.02
N ILE A 260 -10.19 11.59 19.25
CA ILE A 260 -10.82 12.92 19.19
C ILE A 260 -10.24 13.84 20.27
N GLN A 261 -10.05 13.34 21.49
CA GLN A 261 -9.38 14.10 22.56
C GLN A 261 -7.97 14.53 22.16
N CYS A 262 -7.20 13.63 21.52
CA CYS A 262 -5.87 13.95 21.01
C CYS A 262 -5.91 15.04 19.93
N LEU A 263 -6.83 14.92 18.96
CA LEU A 263 -7.02 15.91 17.90
C LEU A 263 -7.40 17.29 18.46
N ASP A 264 -8.27 17.33 19.46
CA ASP A 264 -8.80 18.57 20.04
C ASP A 264 -7.77 19.32 20.91
N THR A 265 -6.62 18.70 21.23
CA THR A 265 -5.49 19.42 21.86
C THR A 265 -4.86 20.46 20.93
N GLY A 266 -5.00 20.30 19.60
CA GLY A 266 -4.30 21.10 18.60
C GLY A 266 -2.78 20.83 18.53
N GLN A 267 -2.28 19.84 19.26
CA GLN A 267 -0.86 19.49 19.35
C GLN A 267 -0.52 18.11 18.77
N SER A 268 -1.49 17.43 18.14
CA SER A 268 -1.30 16.08 17.60
C SER A 268 -0.45 16.04 16.33
N HIS A 269 -0.26 17.17 15.65
CA HIS A 269 0.35 17.27 14.32
C HIS A 269 -0.35 16.44 13.22
N ILE A 270 -1.50 15.84 13.52
CA ILE A 270 -2.32 15.10 12.56
C ILE A 270 -3.00 16.11 11.62
N LEU A 271 -2.90 15.85 10.31
CA LEU A 271 -3.59 16.62 9.29
C LEU A 271 -5.11 16.47 9.44
N GLU A 272 -5.86 17.57 9.41
CA GLU A 272 -7.33 17.55 9.42
C GLU A 272 -7.87 17.16 8.02
N SER A 273 -7.62 15.91 7.64
CA SER A 273 -7.89 15.32 6.32
C SER A 273 -9.37 14.94 6.15
N LYS A 274 -9.79 14.46 4.96
CA LYS A 274 -11.20 14.03 4.78
C LYS A 274 -11.48 12.79 5.64
N ALA A 275 -10.52 11.89 5.79
CA ALA A 275 -10.65 10.74 6.70
C ALA A 275 -10.83 11.17 8.18
N ILE A 276 -10.09 12.18 8.66
CA ILE A 276 -10.28 12.69 10.04
C ILE A 276 -11.67 13.32 10.21
N LYS A 277 -12.14 14.09 9.22
CA LYS A 277 -13.50 14.64 9.24
C LYS A 277 -14.58 13.55 9.32
N GLU A 278 -14.37 12.44 8.60
CA GLU A 278 -15.27 11.29 8.69
C GLU A 278 -15.21 10.63 10.08
N PHE A 279 -14.03 10.49 10.67
CA PHE A 279 -13.93 10.00 12.05
C PHE A 279 -14.64 10.90 13.06
N ARG A 280 -14.52 12.23 12.95
CA ARG A 280 -15.28 13.19 13.78
C ARG A 280 -16.79 13.01 13.61
N LYS A 281 -17.25 12.79 12.38
CA LYS A 281 -18.66 12.50 12.09
C LYS A 281 -19.11 11.21 12.78
N LEU A 282 -18.37 10.11 12.61
CA LEU A 282 -18.66 8.83 13.26
C LEU A 282 -18.74 8.97 14.79
N HIS A 283 -17.86 9.77 15.38
CA HIS A 283 -17.86 10.08 16.82
C HIS A 283 -19.13 10.82 17.23
N SER A 284 -19.47 11.91 16.54
CA SER A 284 -20.65 12.72 16.84
C SER A 284 -21.96 11.93 16.69
N GLU A 285 -22.04 11.02 15.72
CA GLU A 285 -23.19 10.17 15.45
C GLU A 285 -23.21 8.90 16.31
N ARG A 286 -22.13 8.64 17.08
CA ARG A 286 -21.90 7.39 17.83
C ARG A 286 -22.08 6.15 16.95
N HIS A 287 -21.61 6.23 15.71
CA HIS A 287 -21.81 5.20 14.70
C HIS A 287 -20.57 4.30 14.55
N TYR A 288 -20.77 2.98 14.60
CA TYR A 288 -19.73 2.00 14.32
C TYR A 288 -19.88 1.44 12.89
N PRO A 289 -18.96 1.77 11.96
CA PRO A 289 -19.06 1.37 10.56
C PRO A 289 -18.43 -0.01 10.27
N GLY A 290 -17.85 -0.67 11.27
CA GLY A 290 -17.08 -1.90 11.11
C GLY A 290 -15.56 -1.67 10.98
N LEU A 291 -14.75 -2.58 11.53
CA LEU A 291 -13.28 -2.47 11.53
C LEU A 291 -12.65 -2.34 10.13
N GLY A 292 -13.26 -2.94 9.11
CA GLY A 292 -12.77 -2.79 7.74
C GLY A 292 -12.86 -1.35 7.22
N TYR A 293 -13.95 -0.65 7.56
CA TYR A 293 -14.11 0.77 7.23
C TYR A 293 -13.14 1.66 8.02
N VAL A 294 -12.88 1.33 9.30
CA VAL A 294 -11.86 2.02 10.12
C VAL A 294 -10.47 1.92 9.48
N LYS A 295 -10.08 0.73 9.02
CA LYS A 295 -8.82 0.52 8.29
C LYS A 295 -8.78 1.31 6.97
N LYS A 296 -9.90 1.34 6.23
CA LYS A 296 -10.05 2.17 5.01
C LYS A 296 -9.73 3.64 5.31
N LEU A 297 -10.32 4.21 6.37
CA LEU A 297 -10.07 5.60 6.75
C LEU A 297 -8.62 5.84 7.19
N SER A 298 -8.00 4.88 7.89
CA SER A 298 -6.58 4.97 8.28
C SER A 298 -5.66 5.03 7.05
N MET A 299 -5.89 4.16 6.06
CA MET A 299 -5.16 4.16 4.79
C MET A 299 -5.43 5.42 3.95
N GLN A 300 -6.68 5.87 3.90
CA GLN A 300 -7.05 7.12 3.24
C GLN A 300 -6.31 8.31 3.87
N HIS A 301 -6.31 8.41 5.20
CA HIS A 301 -5.60 9.47 5.91
C HIS A 301 -4.11 9.46 5.57
N HIS A 302 -3.48 8.29 5.52
CA HIS A 302 -2.07 8.15 5.16
C HIS A 302 -1.75 8.70 3.77
N ILE A 303 -2.59 8.37 2.77
CA ILE A 303 -2.47 8.93 1.41
C ILE A 303 -2.66 10.45 1.42
N GLU A 304 -3.68 10.94 2.13
CA GLU A 304 -3.97 12.38 2.23
C GLU A 304 -2.82 13.16 2.88
N THR A 305 -2.19 12.58 3.91
CA THR A 305 -1.02 13.17 4.59
C THR A 305 0.18 13.29 3.65
N LEU A 306 0.48 12.26 2.86
CA LEU A 306 1.56 12.33 1.87
C LEU A 306 1.22 13.27 0.71
N ALA A 307 -0.02 13.29 0.23
CA ALA A 307 -0.45 14.20 -0.82
C ALA A 307 -0.29 15.67 -0.38
N ASP A 308 -0.75 16.03 0.82
CA ASP A 308 -0.59 17.36 1.41
C ASP A 308 0.89 17.76 1.55
N TYR A 309 1.75 16.81 1.93
CA TYR A 309 3.19 17.05 2.04
C TYR A 309 3.83 17.40 0.68
N PHE A 310 3.50 16.65 -0.38
CA PHE A 310 4.07 16.87 -1.72
C PHE A 310 3.42 18.04 -2.47
N GLU A 311 2.17 18.41 -2.17
CA GLU A 311 1.55 19.61 -2.74
C GLU A 311 2.21 20.91 -2.23
N LYS A 312 2.69 20.89 -0.98
CA LYS A 312 3.33 22.06 -0.33
C LYS A 312 4.83 22.18 -0.59
N LYS A 313 5.45 21.24 -1.31
CA LYS A 313 6.90 21.22 -1.61
C LYS A 313 7.17 21.83 -2.98
#